data_AF-A0A9P3B429-F1
#
_entry.id   AF-A0A9P3B429-F1
#
_cell.length_a   1.000
_cell.length_b   1.000
_cell.length_c   1.000
_cell.angle_alpha   90.00
_cell.angle_beta   90.00
_cell.angle_gamma   90.00
#
_symmetry.space_group_name_H-M   'P 1'
#
loop_
_entity.id
_entity.type
_entity.pdbx_description
1 polymer ?
#
loop_
_entity_poly.entity_id
_entity_poly.type
_entity_poly.pdbx_seq_one_letter_code
_entity_poly.pdbx_strand_id
1 'polypeptide(L)'
;MRRREQCGDELGGVPAETTLERTITALAGCEVVLCSKIGYEPWSRLEQAGIQPNGEHAMEDIETALCAVYGEMDASGKLAEKPASAAKAA
;
A
#
# COMPACT_ATOMS: atom_id res chain seq x y z
N MET A 1 -3.10 8.78 -27.16
CA MET A 1 -3.85 9.18 -25.95
C MET A 1 -4.53 7.94 -25.38
N ARG A 2 -3.94 7.28 -24.37
CA ARG A 2 -4.62 6.19 -23.64
C ARG A 2 -5.25 6.80 -22.40
N ARG A 3 -6.57 7.03 -22.43
CA ARG A 3 -7.29 7.47 -21.25
C ARG A 3 -8.66 6.81 -21.21
N ARG A 4 -8.90 6.20 -20.06
CA ARG A 4 -10.16 5.75 -19.48
C ARG A 4 -10.60 4.34 -19.87
N GLU A 5 -11.20 3.70 -18.87
CA GLU A 5 -11.94 2.44 -18.92
C GLU A 5 -11.10 1.17 -18.76
N GLN A 6 -10.64 0.96 -17.52
CA GLN A 6 -10.72 -0.38 -16.94
C GLN A 6 -11.39 -0.27 -15.56
N CYS A 7 -12.71 -0.15 -15.61
CA CYS A 7 -13.61 -0.46 -14.51
C CYS A 7 -14.55 -1.53 -15.07
N GLY A 8 -14.37 -2.78 -14.64
CA GLY A 8 -15.17 -3.95 -15.01
C GLY A 8 -14.90 -4.50 -16.42
N ASP A 9 -14.30 -5.68 -16.53
CA ASP A 9 -14.41 -6.51 -17.74
C ASP A 9 -14.72 -7.95 -17.35
N GLU A 10 -15.60 -8.53 -18.16
CA GLU A 10 -16.50 -9.63 -17.87
C GLU A 10 -15.86 -10.98 -18.23
N LEU A 11 -15.16 -11.61 -17.28
CA LEU A 11 -14.77 -13.02 -17.41
C LEU A 11 -15.70 -13.89 -16.56
N GLY A 12 -16.48 -14.72 -17.26
CA GLY A 12 -17.54 -15.54 -16.72
C GLY A 12 -17.15 -16.40 -15.51
N GLY A 13 -18.07 -16.46 -14.54
CA GLY A 13 -18.25 -17.59 -13.62
C GLY A 13 -17.23 -17.77 -12.49
N VAL A 14 -16.16 -16.98 -12.44
CA VAL A 14 -15.23 -16.91 -11.30
C VAL A 14 -15.24 -15.45 -10.84
N PRO A 15 -15.39 -15.13 -9.54
CA PRO A 15 -15.27 -13.75 -9.10
C PRO A 15 -13.88 -13.25 -9.53
N ALA A 16 -13.85 -12.40 -10.55
CA ALA A 16 -12.62 -11.77 -10.99
C ALA A 16 -12.08 -11.02 -9.78
N GLU A 17 -10.90 -11.43 -9.31
CA GLU A 17 -10.24 -10.79 -8.18
C GLU A 17 -10.23 -9.28 -8.43
N THR A 18 -10.84 -8.54 -7.50
CA THR A 18 -11.05 -7.11 -7.71
C THR A 18 -9.69 -6.43 -7.85
N THR A 19 -9.61 -5.34 -8.62
CA THR A 19 -8.37 -4.55 -8.71
C THR A 19 -7.82 -4.18 -7.34
N LEU A 20 -8.71 -3.98 -6.36
CA LEU A 20 -8.36 -3.73 -4.95
C LEU A 20 -7.69 -4.94 -4.30
N GLU A 21 -8.28 -6.14 -4.38
CA GLU A 21 -7.72 -7.37 -3.83
C GLU A 21 -6.34 -7.68 -4.42
N ARG A 22 -6.20 -7.53 -5.75
CA ARG A 22 -4.90 -7.70 -6.42
C ARG A 22 -3.85 -6.72 -5.91
N THR A 23 -4.25 -5.49 -5.62
CA THR A 23 -3.36 -4.45 -5.09
C THR A 23 -2.96 -4.76 -3.65
N ILE A 24 -3.90 -5.21 -2.82
CA ILE A 24 -3.62 -5.59 -1.42
C ILE A 24 -2.68 -6.81 -1.38
N THR A 25 -2.93 -7.83 -2.20
CA THR A 25 -2.03 -8.99 -2.33
C THR A 25 -0.62 -8.58 -2.75
N ALA A 26 -0.48 -7.60 -3.66
CA ALA A 26 0.82 -7.10 -4.07
C ALA A 26 1.55 -6.32 -2.98
N LEU A 27 0.82 -5.74 -2.02
CA LEU A 27 1.34 -4.99 -0.87
C LEU A 27 1.48 -5.85 0.39
N ALA A 28 1.22 -7.15 0.29
CA ALA A 28 1.35 -8.06 1.42
C ALA A 28 2.78 -8.06 1.96
N GLY A 29 2.92 -7.84 3.27
CA GLY A 29 4.23 -7.72 3.94
C GLY A 29 4.77 -6.29 4.01
N CYS A 30 4.07 -5.30 3.46
CA CYS A 30 4.36 -3.88 3.71
C CYS A 30 3.74 -3.44 5.04
N GLU A 31 4.53 -2.83 5.92
CA GLU A 31 4.04 -2.28 7.19
C GLU A 31 3.23 -0.98 6.98
N VAL A 32 3.71 -0.11 6.08
CA VAL A 32 3.09 1.20 5.79
C VAL A 32 3.03 1.43 4.29
N VAL A 33 1.94 2.04 3.80
CA VAL A 33 1.81 2.48 2.41
C VAL A 33 1.47 3.96 2.37
N LEU A 34 2.36 4.75 1.77
CA LEU A 34 2.16 6.19 1.54
C LEU A 34 1.14 6.42 0.42
N CYS A 35 0.05 7.13 0.73
CA CYS A 35 -1.06 7.36 -0.19
C CYS A 35 -1.43 8.84 -0.22
N SER A 36 -1.50 9.46 -1.41
CA SER A 36 -1.98 10.86 -1.52
C SER A 36 -3.48 11.00 -1.30
N LYS A 37 -4.27 9.98 -1.65
CA LYS A 37 -5.71 9.90 -1.39
C LYS A 37 -6.20 8.47 -1.49
N ILE A 38 -7.06 8.06 -0.56
CA ILE A 38 -7.67 6.73 -0.54
C ILE A 38 -9.11 6.83 0.01
N GLY A 39 -10.00 5.96 -0.48
CA GLY A 39 -11.37 5.87 0.03
C GLY A 39 -11.46 5.05 1.32
N TYR A 40 -12.53 5.23 2.08
CA TYR A 40 -12.74 4.53 3.36
C TYR A 40 -12.80 3.01 3.25
N GLU A 41 -13.44 2.48 2.20
CA GLU A 41 -13.51 1.02 1.98
C GLU A 41 -12.11 0.44 1.70
N PRO A 42 -11.33 0.94 0.73
CA PRO A 42 -9.94 0.52 0.53
C PRO A 42 -9.06 0.69 1.77
N TRP A 43 -9.22 1.79 2.52
CA TRP A 43 -8.50 2.03 3.78
C TRP A 43 -8.74 0.88 4.76
N SER A 44 -10.02 0.58 5.02
CA SER A 44 -10.41 -0.46 5.98
C SER A 44 -9.88 -1.84 5.58
N ARG A 45 -9.79 -2.14 4.27
CA ARG A 45 -9.25 -3.42 3.79
C ARG A 45 -7.73 -3.51 3.93
N LEU A 46 -7.00 -2.40 3.77
CA LEU A 46 -5.55 -2.37 4.01
C LEU A 46 -5.23 -2.61 5.49
N GLU A 47 -5.95 -1.96 6.39
CA GLU A 47 -5.78 -2.17 7.84
C GLU A 47 -6.07 -3.62 8.24
N GLN A 48 -7.11 -4.24 7.66
CA GLN A 48 -7.40 -5.67 7.88
C GLN A 48 -6.29 -6.59 7.37
N ALA A 49 -5.56 -6.17 6.33
CA ALA A 49 -4.38 -6.89 5.82
C ALA A 49 -3.12 -6.62 6.65
N GLY A 50 -3.19 -5.80 7.71
CA GLY A 50 -2.07 -5.42 8.55
C GLY A 50 -1.18 -4.32 7.95
N ILE A 51 -1.66 -3.64 6.91
CA ILE A 51 -0.95 -2.54 6.24
C ILE A 51 -1.51 -1.23 6.76
N GLN A 52 -0.65 -0.33 7.26
CA GLN A 52 -1.06 1.00 7.69
C GLN A 52 -1.03 1.98 6.50
N PRO A 53 -2.18 2.41 5.95
CA PRO A 53 -2.19 3.51 5.00
C PRO A 53 -1.79 4.83 5.70
N ASN A 54 -0.83 5.56 5.13
CA ASN A 54 -0.44 6.88 5.62
C ASN A 54 -0.74 7.92 4.54
N GLY A 55 -1.66 8.84 4.87
CA GLY A 55 -2.03 9.97 4.01
C GLY A 55 -1.61 11.33 4.55
N GLU A 56 -0.85 11.40 5.64
CA GLU A 56 -0.45 12.68 6.25
C GLU A 56 0.58 13.41 5.39
N HIS A 57 1.43 12.68 4.67
CA HIS A 57 2.41 13.23 3.72
C HIS A 57 1.88 13.35 2.29
N ALA A 58 0.57 13.55 2.13
CA ALA A 58 -0.02 13.69 0.81
C ALA A 58 0.57 14.92 0.08
N MET A 59 1.02 14.71 -1.17
CA MET A 59 1.58 15.74 -2.05
C MET A 59 3.00 16.23 -1.68
N GLU A 60 3.64 15.63 -0.67
CA GLU A 60 5.06 15.83 -0.40
C GLU A 60 5.93 15.01 -1.35
N ASP A 61 7.20 15.42 -1.51
CA ASP A 61 8.19 14.63 -2.24
C ASP A 61 8.39 13.28 -1.54
N ILE A 62 8.48 12.22 -2.34
CA ILE A 62 8.50 10.85 -1.83
C ILE A 62 9.70 10.59 -0.92
N GLU A 63 10.85 11.21 -1.22
CA GLU A 63 12.07 11.11 -0.42
C GLU A 63 11.86 11.71 0.98
N THR A 64 11.19 12.85 1.06
CA THR A 64 10.90 13.55 2.32
C THR A 64 9.91 12.76 3.15
N ALA A 65 8.80 12.31 2.54
CA ALA A 65 7.77 11.52 3.19
C ALA A 65 8.32 10.20 3.74
N LEU A 66 9.17 9.51 2.97
CA LEU A 66 9.82 8.28 3.43
C LEU A 66 10.77 8.53 4.61
N CYS A 67 11.58 9.59 4.56
CA CYS A 67 12.48 9.91 5.67
C CYS A 67 11.71 10.22 6.96
N ALA A 68 10.61 10.96 6.85
CA ALA A 68 9.76 11.30 8.00
C ALA A 68 9.15 10.04 8.63
N VAL A 69 8.45 9.22 7.83
CA VAL A 69 7.83 7.98 8.31
C VAL A 69 8.85 7.00 8.86
N TYR A 70 10.01 6.85 8.21
CA TYR A 70 11.06 5.98 8.71
C TYR A 70 11.61 6.47 10.05
N GLY A 71 11.81 7.78 10.22
CA GLY A 71 12.21 8.38 11.49
C GLY A 71 11.19 8.16 12.61
N GLU A 72 9.89 8.24 12.30
CA GLU A 72 8.81 7.92 13.25
C GLU A 72 8.78 6.44 13.62
N MET A 73 9.02 5.55 12.65
CA MET A 73 9.13 4.10 12.89
C MET A 73 10.35 3.76 13.75
N ASP A 74 11.46 4.47 13.56
CA ASP A 74 12.66 4.35 14.40
C ASP A 74 12.38 4.82 15.84
N ALA A 75 11.80 6.02 15.97
CA ALA A 75 11.47 6.61 17.27
C ALA A 75 10.43 5.78 18.06
N SER A 76 9.51 5.12 17.36
CA SER A 76 8.54 4.20 17.96
C SER A 76 9.11 2.80 18.24
N GLY A 77 10.36 2.52 17.87
CA GLY A 77 11.03 1.25 18.11
C GLY A 77 10.57 0.12 17.18
N LYS A 78 9.72 0.40 16.18
CA LYS A 78 9.22 -0.59 15.23
C LYS A 78 10.32 -1.19 14.34
N LEU A 79 11.44 -0.49 14.18
CA LEU A 79 12.58 -0.94 13.37
C LEU A 79 13.51 -1.93 14.10
N ALA A 80 13.33 -2.14 15.41
CA ALA A 80 14.18 -3.04 16.19
C ALA A 80 13.84 -4.54 15.97
N GLU A 81 12.68 -4.85 15.37
CA GLU A 81 12.31 -6.22 15.02
C GLU A 81 12.80 -6.56 13.61
N LYS A 82 13.63 -7.60 13.54
CA LYS A 82 14.33 -8.12 12.35
C LYS A 82 13.46 -8.11 11.08
N PRO A 83 13.94 -7.56 9.95
CA PRO A 83 13.23 -7.72 8.69
C PRO A 83 13.37 -9.17 8.22
N ALA A 84 12.25 -9.90 8.16
CA ALA A 84 12.19 -11.09 7.35
C ALA A 84 12.14 -10.65 5.87
N SER A 85 13.26 -10.85 5.18
CA SER A 85 13.41 -10.82 3.71
C SER A 85 13.51 -9.44 3.04
N ALA A 86 14.62 -8.75 3.26
CA ALA A 86 15.25 -8.00 2.19
C ALA A 86 16.00 -8.99 1.26
N ALA A 87 15.41 -9.42 0.14
CA ALA A 87 16.15 -9.94 -1.01
C ALA A 87 15.29 -10.16 -2.27
N LYS A 88 15.84 -9.66 -3.39
CA LYS A 88 15.45 -9.72 -4.83
C LYS A 88 14.43 -8.69 -5.30
N ALA A 89 14.62 -8.00 -6.43
CA ALA A 89 15.46 -8.26 -7.61
C ALA A 89 15.92 -6.90 -8.23
N ALA A 90 17.19 -6.73 -8.61
CA ALA A 90 17.82 -6.99 -9.93
C ALA A 90 17.78 -5.77 -10.86
#